data_AF-A0A6M5IX02-F1
#
_entry.id   AF-A0A6M5IX02-F1
#
_cell.length_a   1.000
_cell.length_b   1.000
_cell.length_c   1.000
_cell.angle_alpha   90.00
_cell.angle_beta   90.00
_cell.angle_gamma   90.00
#
_symmetry.space_group_name_H-M   'P 1'
#
loop_
_entity.id
_entity.type
_entity.pdbx_description
1 polymer ?
#
loop_
_entity_poly.entity_id
_entity_poly.type
_entity_poly.pdbx_seq_one_letter_code
_entity_poly.pdbx_strand_id
1 'polypeptide(L)'
;MAKKTRTALKELVKALEKHVDVLEDPKSNRGKRDRATAKVRAAAIAYSSVMHSRTGAESPFLDIPDPRLDESTVASLKAEKDALVAKRAAKRAEKAKHAADD
;
A
#
# COMPACT_ATOMS: atom_id res chain seq x y z
N MET A 1 -12.78 0.70 29.17
CA MET A 1 -11.89 0.98 28.02
C MET A 1 -10.48 0.40 28.15
N ALA A 2 -9.90 0.24 29.35
CA ALA A 2 -8.55 -0.31 29.52
C ALA A 2 -8.34 -1.72 28.90
N LYS A 3 -9.33 -2.61 29.00
CA LYS A 3 -9.31 -3.92 28.33
C LYS A 3 -9.22 -3.78 26.81
N LYS A 4 -9.97 -2.85 26.21
CA LYS A 4 -9.94 -2.58 24.75
C LYS A 4 -8.57 -2.08 24.30
N THR A 5 -7.93 -1.19 25.08
CA THR A 5 -6.57 -0.73 24.81
C THR A 5 -5.57 -1.89 24.84
N ARG A 6 -5.59 -2.74 25.87
CA ARG A 6 -4.70 -3.91 25.95
C ARG A 6 -4.91 -4.89 24.81
N THR A 7 -6.17 -5.14 24.44
CA THR A 7 -6.51 -6.01 23.31
C THR A 7 -5.97 -5.43 22.01
N ALA A 8 -6.21 -4.14 21.72
CA ALA A 8 -5.71 -3.51 20.50
C ALA A 8 -4.18 -3.51 20.43
N LEU A 9 -3.49 -3.26 21.56
CA LEU A 9 -2.03 -3.37 21.65
C LEU A 9 -1.56 -4.79 21.34
N LYS A 10 -2.20 -5.81 21.92
CA LYS A 10 -1.85 -7.22 21.68
C LYS A 10 -2.01 -7.60 20.21
N GLU A 11 -3.08 -7.16 19.57
CA GLU A 11 -3.30 -7.42 18.14
C GLU A 11 -2.26 -6.70 17.26
N LEU A 12 -1.88 -5.46 17.61
CA LEU A 12 -0.81 -4.74 16.92
C LEU A 12 0.54 -5.46 17.04
N VAL A 13 0.94 -5.87 18.25
CA VAL A 13 2.17 -6.63 18.48
C VAL A 13 2.17 -7.93 17.67
N LYS A 14 1.08 -8.69 17.71
CA LYS A 14 0.94 -9.94 16.95
C LYS A 14 1.03 -9.71 15.44
N ALA A 15 0.48 -8.61 14.94
CA ALA A 15 0.58 -8.26 13.52
C ALA A 15 2.02 -7.92 13.12
N LEU A 16 2.78 -7.23 13.98
CA LEU A 16 4.20 -6.91 13.78
C LEU A 16 5.07 -8.17 13.79
N GLU A 17 4.92 -9.04 14.79
CA GLU A 17 5.61 -10.33 14.86
C GLU A 17 5.36 -11.15 13.59
N LYS A 18 4.08 -11.26 13.18
CA LYS A 18 3.74 -12.01 11.98
C LYS A 18 4.28 -11.38 10.70
N HIS A 19 4.43 -10.06 10.66
CA HIS A 19 4.99 -9.36 9.52
C HIS A 19 6.47 -9.69 9.35
N VAL A 20 7.24 -9.68 10.44
CA VAL A 20 8.64 -10.10 10.46
C VAL A 20 8.76 -11.56 10.00
N ASP A 21 8.00 -12.49 10.61
CA ASP A 21 8.01 -13.91 10.21
C ASP A 21 7.81 -14.11 8.70
N VAL A 22 6.89 -13.35 8.10
CA VAL A 22 6.53 -13.47 6.68
C VAL A 22 7.56 -12.81 5.77
N LEU A 23 8.27 -11.79 6.24
CA LEU A 23 9.32 -11.13 5.48
C LEU A 23 10.65 -11.90 5.53
N GLU A 24 10.95 -12.52 6.66
CA GLU A 24 12.15 -13.34 6.85
C GLU A 24 12.03 -14.74 6.24
N ASP A 25 10.80 -15.25 6.03
CA ASP A 25 10.59 -16.52 5.33
C ASP A 25 10.97 -16.43 3.84
N PRO A 26 12.03 -17.13 3.39
CA PRO A 26 12.47 -17.11 2.00
C PRO A 26 11.44 -17.72 1.03
N LYS A 27 10.51 -18.55 1.53
CA LYS A 27 9.41 -19.16 0.75
C LYS A 27 8.18 -18.26 0.65
N SER A 28 8.20 -17.10 1.31
CA SER A 28 7.10 -16.15 1.28
C SER A 28 7.04 -15.40 -0.05
N ASN A 29 5.91 -15.51 -0.75
CA ASN A 29 5.68 -14.79 -2.00
C ASN A 29 5.20 -13.35 -1.75
N ARG A 30 5.27 -12.50 -2.80
CA ARG A 30 4.84 -11.09 -2.73
C ARG A 30 3.46 -10.90 -2.12
N GLY A 31 2.48 -11.72 -2.53
CA GLY A 31 1.11 -11.62 -2.02
C GLY A 31 1.00 -11.88 -0.51
N LYS A 32 1.79 -12.81 0.05
CA LYS A 32 1.85 -13.04 1.50
C LYS A 32 2.43 -11.82 2.23
N ARG A 33 3.51 -11.25 1.70
CA ARG A 33 4.17 -10.05 2.26
C ARG A 33 3.25 -8.84 2.23
N ASP A 34 2.54 -8.63 1.13
CA ASP A 34 1.56 -7.54 0.97
C ASP A 34 0.41 -7.69 1.97
N ARG A 35 -0.14 -8.90 2.13
CA ARG A 35 -1.19 -9.19 3.12
C ARG A 35 -0.72 -8.98 4.56
N ALA A 36 0.51 -9.40 4.89
CA ALA A 36 1.07 -9.18 6.21
C ALA A 36 1.24 -7.67 6.50
N THR A 37 1.72 -6.92 5.51
CA THR A 37 1.85 -5.45 5.59
C THR A 37 0.49 -4.77 5.80
N ALA A 38 -0.54 -5.20 5.06
CA ALA A 38 -1.90 -4.68 5.21
C ALA A 38 -2.47 -4.95 6.62
N LYS A 39 -2.16 -6.12 7.21
CA LYS A 39 -2.57 -6.46 8.59
C LYS A 39 -1.91 -5.55 9.63
N VAL A 40 -0.63 -5.24 9.49
CA VAL A 40 0.06 -4.28 10.37
C VAL A 40 -0.61 -2.91 10.29
N ARG A 41 -0.86 -2.40 9.07
CA ARG A 41 -1.56 -1.12 8.88
C ARG A 41 -2.94 -1.11 9.55
N ALA A 42 -3.74 -2.15 9.35
CA ALA A 42 -5.06 -2.26 9.96
C ALA A 42 -5.01 -2.29 11.49
N ALA A 43 -4.08 -3.05 12.08
CA ALA A 43 -3.91 -3.13 13.53
C ALA A 43 -3.40 -1.81 14.14
N ALA A 44 -2.51 -1.10 13.43
CA ALA A 44 -2.01 0.21 13.85
C ALA A 44 -3.13 1.24 13.88
N ILE A 45 -3.96 1.29 12.83
CA ILE A 45 -5.16 2.15 12.78
C ILE A 45 -6.10 1.83 13.94
N ALA A 46 -6.41 0.55 14.16
CA ALA A 46 -7.30 0.13 15.24
C ALA A 46 -6.78 0.54 16.63
N TYR A 47 -5.47 0.38 16.87
CA TYR A 47 -4.84 0.83 18.11
C TYR A 47 -4.94 2.34 18.28
N SER A 48 -4.58 3.12 17.26
CA SER A 48 -4.68 4.58 17.29
C SER A 48 -6.11 5.05 17.52
N SER A 49 -7.11 4.44 16.87
CA SER A 49 -8.52 4.77 17.10
C SER A 49 -8.93 4.53 18.55
N VAL A 50 -8.55 3.39 19.14
CA VAL A 50 -8.86 3.09 20.55
C VAL A 50 -8.18 4.06 21.50
N MET A 51 -6.93 4.46 21.21
CA MET A 51 -6.20 5.44 22.01
C MET A 51 -6.80 6.83 21.90
N HIS A 52 -7.16 7.27 20.69
CA HIS A 52 -7.84 8.53 20.46
C HIS A 52 -9.17 8.60 21.21
N SER A 53 -10.03 7.58 21.07
CA SER A 53 -11.31 7.53 21.80
C SER A 53 -11.14 7.53 23.33
N ARG A 54 -9.99 7.13 23.85
CA ARG A 54 -9.73 7.08 25.30
C ARG A 54 -9.08 8.34 25.84
N THR A 55 -8.17 8.96 25.08
CA THR A 55 -7.25 10.00 25.57
C THR A 55 -7.38 11.32 24.82
N GLY A 56 -8.08 11.34 23.67
CA GLY A 56 -8.10 12.47 22.74
C GLY A 56 -6.79 12.67 21.97
N ALA A 57 -5.73 11.91 22.28
CA ALA A 57 -4.43 12.04 21.65
C ALA A 57 -4.50 11.69 20.15
N GLU A 58 -3.61 12.33 19.39
CA GLU A 58 -3.38 12.01 17.99
C GLU A 58 -2.73 10.63 17.82
N SER A 59 -2.69 10.14 16.58
CA SER A 59 -2.06 8.86 16.27
C SER A 59 -0.54 8.93 16.53
N PRO A 60 0.07 7.95 17.21
CA PRO A 60 1.53 7.92 17.41
C PRO A 60 2.32 7.54 16.13
N PHE A 61 1.65 7.36 14.99
CA PHE A 61 2.24 6.90 13.74
C PHE A 61 2.26 7.98 12.64
N LEU A 62 2.05 9.25 12.99
CA LEU A 62 1.97 10.36 12.02
C LEU A 62 3.32 10.65 11.33
N ASP A 63 4.42 10.46 12.04
CA ASP A 63 5.77 10.75 11.55
C ASP A 63 6.41 9.58 10.78
N ILE A 64 5.64 8.55 10.44
CA ILE A 64 6.13 7.43 9.65
C ILE A 64 5.99 7.79 8.17
N PRO A 65 7.08 8.19 7.46
CA PRO A 65 7.00 8.44 6.04
C PRO A 65 6.63 7.14 5.33
N ASP A 66 5.66 7.18 4.40
CA ASP A 66 5.45 6.07 3.48
C ASP A 66 6.63 6.08 2.50
N PRO A 67 7.53 5.08 2.49
CA PRO A 67 8.68 5.04 1.59
C PRO A 67 8.27 4.80 0.13
N ARG A 68 6.97 4.70 -0.15
CA ARG A 68 6.44 4.73 -1.51
C ARG A 68 6.72 6.09 -2.16
N LEU A 69 6.68 6.07 -3.48
CA LEU A 69 6.90 7.26 -4.29
C LEU A 69 5.96 8.39 -3.84
N ASP A 70 6.52 9.59 -3.71
CA ASP A 70 5.74 10.79 -3.43
C ASP A 70 4.70 11.02 -4.53
N GLU A 71 3.62 11.72 -4.19
CA GLU A 71 2.48 11.92 -5.10
C GLU A 71 2.89 12.59 -6.41
N SER A 72 3.91 13.45 -6.40
CA SER A 72 4.40 14.11 -7.61
C SER A 72 5.08 13.12 -8.54
N THR A 73 5.88 12.20 -7.99
CA THR A 73 6.49 11.12 -8.77
C THR A 73 5.45 10.13 -9.29
N VAL A 74 4.44 9.78 -8.48
CA VAL A 74 3.32 8.93 -8.94
C VAL A 74 2.56 9.58 -10.09
N ALA A 75 2.29 10.89 -10.01
CA ALA A 75 1.62 11.65 -11.07
C ALA A 75 2.44 11.66 -12.36
N SER A 76 3.76 11.87 -12.25
CA SER A 76 4.69 11.86 -13.39
C SER A 76 4.71 10.51 -14.10
N LEU A 77 4.86 9.41 -13.34
CA LEU A 77 4.85 8.05 -13.89
C LEU A 77 3.51 7.69 -14.56
N LYS A 78 2.39 8.19 -14.03
CA LYS A 78 1.07 7.99 -14.63
C LYS A 78 0.97 8.72 -15.97
N ALA A 79 1.42 9.97 -16.04
CA ALA A 79 1.45 10.74 -17.28
C ALA A 79 2.32 10.08 -18.35
N GLU A 80 3.51 9.57 -17.96
CA GLU A 80 4.38 8.85 -18.88
C GLU A 80 3.73 7.56 -19.41
N LYS A 81 3.08 6.79 -18.52
CA LYS A 81 2.33 5.58 -18.91
C LYS A 81 1.23 5.92 -19.91
N ASP A 82 0.46 6.96 -19.66
CA ASP A 82 -0.67 7.35 -20.52
C ASP A 82 -0.18 7.82 -21.89
N ALA A 83 0.94 8.55 -21.96
CA ALA A 83 1.60 8.93 -23.20
C ALA A 83 2.07 7.71 -24.01
N LEU A 84 2.66 6.70 -23.36
CA LEU A 84 3.07 5.46 -24.01
C LEU A 84 1.88 4.66 -24.55
N VAL A 85 0.76 4.62 -23.82
CA VAL A 85 -0.47 3.97 -24.27
C VAL A 85 -1.02 4.68 -25.52
N ALA A 86 -1.10 6.01 -25.50
CA ALA A 86 -1.55 6.80 -26.63
C ALA A 86 -0.67 6.59 -27.87
N LYS A 87 0.66 6.62 -27.70
CA LYS A 87 1.62 6.37 -28.79
C LYS A 87 1.47 4.96 -29.39
N ARG A 88 1.25 3.94 -28.56
CA ARG A 88 1.00 2.57 -29.02
C ARG A 88 -0.33 2.45 -29.77
N ALA A 89 -1.37 3.13 -29.32
CA ALA A 89 -2.67 3.14 -30.00
C ALA A 89 -2.58 3.81 -31.38
N ALA A 90 -1.91 4.98 -31.47
CA ALA A 90 -1.66 5.68 -32.73
C ALA A 90 -0.90 4.81 -33.73
N LYS A 91 0.20 4.16 -33.28
CA LYS A 91 0.99 3.25 -34.13
C LYS A 91 0.17 2.05 -34.64
N ARG A 92 -0.76 1.53 -33.83
CA ARG A 92 -1.66 0.44 -34.26
C ARG A 92 -2.67 0.91 -35.30
N ALA A 93 -3.24 2.10 -35.11
CA ALA A 93 -4.19 2.68 -36.06
C ALA A 93 -3.54 2.97 -37.42
N GLU A 94 -2.30 3.49 -37.42
CA GLU A 94 -1.53 3.72 -38.64
C GLU A 94 -1.25 2.41 -39.41
N LYS A 95 -0.80 1.36 -38.70
CA LYS A 95 -0.55 0.05 -39.31
C LYS A 95 -1.82 -0.59 -39.89
N ALA A 96 -2.98 -0.35 -39.27
CA ALA A 96 -4.27 -0.85 -39.76
C ALA A 96 -4.74 -0.14 -41.03
N LYS A 97 -4.46 1.16 -41.18
CA LYS A 97 -4.76 1.91 -42.41
C LYS A 97 -3.88 1.43 -43.57
N HIS A 98 -2.58 1.26 -43.34
CA HIS A 98 -1.67 0.78 -44.38
C HIS A 98 -1.99 -0.64 -44.88
N ALA A 99 -2.61 -1.49 -44.06
CA ALA A 99 -3.02 -2.84 -44.45
C ALA A 99 -4.39 -2.91 -45.15
N ALA A 100 -5.12 -1.79 -45.26
CA ALA A 100 -6.41 -1.71 -45.95
C ALA A 100 -6.30 -1.08 -47.35
N ASP A 101 -5.14 -0.49 -47.66
CA ASP A 101 -4.82 0.15 -48.95
C ASP A 101 -3.95 -0.76 -49.87
N ASP A 102 -3.60 -1.97 -49.41
CA ASP A 102 -2.97 -3.07 -50.19
C ASP A 102 -4.00 -4.17 -50.49
#